data_AF-A0A2D4TRT0-F1
#
_entry.id   AF-A0A2D4TRT0-F1
#
_cell.length_a   1.000
_cell.length_b   1.000
_cell.length_c   1.000
_cell.angle_alpha   90.00
_cell.angle_beta   90.00
_cell.angle_gamma   90.00
#
_symmetry.space_group_name_H-M   'P 1'
#
loop_
_entity.id
_entity.type
_entity.pdbx_description
1 polymer ?
#
loop_
_entity_poly.entity_id
_entity_poly.type
_entity_poly.pdbx_seq_one_letter_code
_entity_poly.pdbx_strand_id
1 'polypeptide(L)'
;MAKPKSGLTKWFKEDWVDISRPKKGGGFEKCGRTKSGKKSYPKCLPAAKAAGLTEKQRKSAVRRKRAAGNPGGKPTMVSTFVKRKKRGSKKKR
;
A
#
# COMPACT_ATOMS: atom_id res chain seq x y z
N MET A 1 18.60 -17.48 -23.47
CA MET A 1 19.01 -16.54 -22.41
C MET A 1 18.04 -16.64 -21.23
N ALA A 2 18.50 -16.99 -20.03
CA ALA A 2 17.63 -17.06 -18.85
C ALA A 2 17.26 -15.64 -18.37
N LYS A 3 15.97 -15.33 -18.27
CA LYS A 3 15.50 -14.05 -17.72
C LYS A 3 16.03 -13.87 -16.29
N PRO A 4 16.56 -12.68 -15.92
CA PRO A 4 17.03 -12.44 -14.56
C PRO A 4 15.86 -12.63 -13.58
N LYS A 5 16.08 -13.46 -12.55
CA LYS A 5 15.07 -13.79 -11.52
C LYS A 5 14.82 -12.67 -10.51
N SER A 6 15.56 -11.56 -10.59
CA SER A 6 15.50 -10.42 -9.67
C SER A 6 14.94 -9.15 -10.34
N GLY A 7 14.76 -8.09 -9.54
CA GLY A 7 14.31 -6.78 -10.05
C GLY A 7 12.88 -6.78 -10.60
N LEU A 8 12.70 -6.21 -11.79
CA LEU A 8 11.39 -6.02 -12.42
C LEU A 8 10.66 -7.36 -12.68
N THR A 9 11.42 -8.41 -13.05
CA THR A 9 10.86 -9.75 -13.24
C THR A 9 10.21 -10.29 -11.97
N LYS A 10 10.80 -10.01 -10.80
CA LYS A 10 10.19 -10.37 -9.51
C LYS A 10 8.96 -9.52 -9.26
N TRP A 11 9.04 -8.21 -9.49
CA TRP A 11 7.94 -7.26 -9.30
C TRP A 11 6.67 -7.65 -10.07
N PHE A 12 6.81 -8.07 -11.33
CA PHE A 12 5.68 -8.56 -12.16
C PHE A 12 5.10 -9.89 -11.70
N LYS A 13 5.89 -10.72 -10.99
CA LYS A 13 5.44 -12.00 -10.44
C LYS A 13 4.79 -11.88 -9.07
N GLU A 14 4.89 -10.73 -8.41
CA GLU A 14 4.22 -10.52 -7.13
C GLU A 14 2.71 -10.48 -7.31
N ASP A 15 1.98 -11.10 -6.39
CA ASP A 15 0.54 -10.92 -6.32
C ASP A 15 0.21 -9.54 -5.73
N TRP A 16 -0.51 -8.73 -6.49
CA TRP A 16 -0.91 -7.39 -6.07
C TRP A 16 -2.34 -7.38 -5.55
N VAL A 17 -2.55 -6.72 -4.41
CA VAL A 17 -3.86 -6.64 -3.75
C VAL A 17 -4.28 -5.20 -3.42
N ASP A 18 -5.59 -4.94 -3.38
CA ASP A 18 -6.15 -3.63 -3.00
C ASP A 18 -6.36 -3.52 -1.48
N ILE A 19 -5.45 -2.82 -0.80
CA ILE A 19 -5.55 -2.61 0.65
C ILE A 19 -6.66 -1.64 1.06
N SER A 20 -7.32 -0.99 0.09
CA SER A 20 -8.43 -0.07 0.37
C SER A 20 -9.79 -0.77 0.49
N ARG A 21 -9.87 -2.06 0.13
CA ARG A 21 -11.09 -2.87 0.13
C ARG A 21 -10.82 -4.23 0.79
N PRO A 22 -10.74 -4.28 2.13
CA PRO A 22 -10.58 -5.54 2.85
C PRO A 22 -11.81 -6.43 2.64
N LYS A 23 -11.59 -7.74 2.52
CA LYS A 23 -12.69 -8.72 2.45
C LYS A 23 -13.25 -9.00 3.84
N LYS A 24 -14.54 -9.36 3.88
CA LYS A 24 -15.15 -9.93 5.09
C LYS A 24 -14.51 -11.29 5.33
N GLY A 25 -13.89 -11.50 6.50
CA GLY A 25 -13.12 -12.70 6.81
C GLY A 25 -11.59 -12.57 6.65
N GLY A 26 -11.09 -11.39 6.27
CA GLY A 26 -9.65 -11.12 6.18
C GLY A 26 -9.10 -11.19 4.75
N GLY A 27 -7.87 -10.68 4.59
CA GLY A 27 -7.25 -10.53 3.28
C GLY A 27 -7.85 -9.42 2.41
N PHE A 28 -7.49 -9.43 1.13
CA PHE A 28 -7.75 -8.36 0.17
C PHE A 28 -8.14 -8.92 -1.20
N GLU A 29 -8.84 -8.11 -2.00
CA GLU A 29 -9.09 -8.42 -3.41
C GLU A 29 -7.85 -8.20 -4.26
N LYS A 30 -7.78 -8.86 -5.43
CA LYS A 30 -6.73 -8.59 -6.43
C LYS A 30 -6.76 -7.11 -6.80
N CYS A 31 -5.58 -6.50 -6.93
CA CYS A 31 -5.51 -5.10 -7.28
C CYS A 31 -5.72 -4.88 -8.78
N GLY A 32 -6.26 -3.72 -9.11
CA GLY A 32 -6.54 -3.31 -10.49
C GLY A 32 -8.04 -3.18 -10.74
N ARG A 33 -8.37 -2.64 -11.91
CA ARG A 33 -9.74 -2.54 -12.40
C ARG A 33 -9.76 -2.96 -13.86
N THR A 34 -10.71 -3.81 -14.20
CA THR A 34 -10.94 -4.24 -15.59
C THR A 34 -11.71 -3.17 -16.38
N LYS A 35 -12.52 -2.36 -15.69
CA LYS A 35 -13.29 -1.26 -16.28
C LYS A 35 -13.09 0.03 -15.50
N SER A 36 -13.08 1.15 -16.21
CA SER A 36 -13.15 2.49 -15.62
C SER A 36 -14.55 2.74 -15.06
N GLY A 37 -14.64 3.50 -13.97
CA GLY A 37 -15.93 3.80 -13.34
C GLY A 37 -15.78 4.79 -12.19
N LYS A 38 -16.90 5.12 -11.54
CA LYS A 38 -16.99 6.15 -10.48
C LYS A 38 -16.33 5.75 -9.15
N LYS A 39 -15.93 4.48 -8.97
CA LYS A 39 -15.31 4.00 -7.73
C LYS A 39 -13.90 4.60 -7.57
N SER A 40 -13.53 4.90 -6.33
CA SER A 40 -12.17 5.38 -6.02
C SER A 40 -11.09 4.40 -6.48
N TYR A 41 -9.96 4.94 -6.93
CA TYR A 41 -8.84 4.15 -7.43
C TYR A 41 -8.29 3.21 -6.35
N PRO A 42 -8.05 1.93 -6.68
CA PRO A 42 -7.51 0.97 -5.72
C PRO A 42 -6.13 1.41 -5.23
N LYS A 43 -5.78 1.03 -4.00
CA LYS A 43 -4.44 1.30 -3.46
C LYS A 43 -3.70 -0.02 -3.40
N CYS A 44 -2.89 -0.27 -4.43
CA CYS A 44 -2.20 -1.54 -4.62
C CYS A 44 -0.99 -1.69 -3.72
N LEU A 45 -0.78 -2.92 -3.24
CA LEU A 45 0.41 -3.34 -2.53
C LEU A 45 0.66 -4.84 -2.80
N PRO A 46 1.91 -5.31 -2.83
CA PRO A 46 2.18 -6.75 -2.90
C PRO A 46 1.54 -7.47 -1.72
N ALA A 47 0.92 -8.62 -1.96
CA ALA A 47 0.19 -9.42 -0.98
C ALA A 47 1.05 -9.72 0.25
N ALA A 48 2.33 -10.08 0.03
CA ALA A 48 3.30 -10.32 1.10
C ALA A 48 3.49 -9.09 2.01
N LYS A 49 3.54 -7.88 1.44
CA LYS A 49 3.63 -6.64 2.23
C LYS A 49 2.30 -6.26 2.89
N ALA A 50 1.18 -6.59 2.25
CA ALA A 50 -0.16 -6.33 2.79
C ALA A 50 -0.47 -7.22 4.00
N ALA A 51 0.01 -8.47 4.01
CA ALA A 51 -0.13 -9.39 5.13
C ALA A 51 0.52 -8.86 6.42
N GLY A 52 1.61 -8.09 6.30
CA GLY A 52 2.29 -7.47 7.43
C GLY A 52 1.63 -6.18 7.96
N LEU A 53 0.52 -5.72 7.36
CA LEU A 53 -0.16 -4.51 7.81
C LEU A 53 -1.22 -4.81 8.87
N THR A 54 -1.07 -4.19 10.04
CA THR A 54 -2.20 -4.05 10.98
C THR A 54 -3.30 -3.18 10.37
N GLU A 55 -4.52 -3.32 10.86
CA GLU A 55 -5.65 -2.52 10.41
C GLU A 55 -5.42 -1.00 10.55
N LYS A 56 -4.83 -0.57 11.67
CA LYS A 56 -4.51 0.84 11.92
C LYS A 56 -3.49 1.37 10.90
N GLN A 57 -2.44 0.60 10.63
CA GLN A 57 -1.43 0.96 9.63
C GLN A 57 -2.05 1.02 8.23
N ARG A 58 -2.89 0.04 7.86
CA ARG A 58 -3.60 0.01 6.60
C ARG A 58 -4.47 1.25 6.40
N LYS A 59 -5.37 1.53 7.36
CA LYS A 59 -6.26 2.71 7.32
C LYS A 59 -5.45 4.00 7.17
N SER A 60 -4.36 4.15 7.94
CA SER A 60 -3.45 5.29 7.84
C SER A 60 -2.76 5.40 6.47
N ALA A 61 -2.27 4.28 5.93
CA ALA A 61 -1.63 4.23 4.62
C ALA A 61 -2.60 4.61 3.50
N VAL A 62 -3.81 4.04 3.50
CA VAL A 62 -4.86 4.36 2.52
C VAL A 62 -5.22 5.85 2.59
N ARG A 63 -5.42 6.40 3.79
CA ARG A 63 -5.72 7.82 3.97
C ARG A 63 -4.66 8.72 3.36
N ARG A 64 -3.38 8.49 3.69
CA ARG A 64 -2.26 9.29 3.15
C ARG A 64 -2.13 9.15 1.64
N LYS A 65 -2.26 7.93 1.10
CA LYS A 65 -2.18 7.68 -0.35
C LYS A 65 -3.38 8.23 -1.14
N ARG A 66 -4.53 8.47 -0.49
CA ARG A 66 -5.67 9.17 -1.09
C ARG A 66 -5.44 10.68 -1.06
N ALA A 67 -5.00 11.22 0.07
CA ALA A 67 -4.72 12.64 0.23
C ALA A 67 -3.65 13.18 -0.73
N ALA A 68 -2.62 12.39 -1.04
CA ALA A 68 -1.61 12.78 -2.02
C ALA A 68 -2.16 12.95 -3.44
N GLY A 69 -3.33 12.39 -3.76
CA GLY A 69 -3.99 12.57 -5.05
C GLY A 69 -3.17 12.11 -6.26
N ASN A 70 -3.52 12.65 -7.42
CA ASN A 70 -2.70 12.62 -8.62
C ASN A 70 -2.43 14.08 -9.03
N PRO A 71 -1.25 14.64 -8.71
CA PRO A 71 -1.01 16.08 -8.85
C PRO A 71 -0.76 16.55 -10.29
N GLY A 72 -0.97 15.71 -11.31
CA GLY A 72 -0.72 16.09 -12.71
C GLY A 72 0.77 16.30 -13.06
N GLY A 73 1.67 15.87 -12.17
CA GLY A 73 3.13 15.96 -12.30
C GLY A 73 3.83 14.77 -11.64
N LYS A 74 5.09 14.93 -11.22
CA LYS A 74 5.86 13.85 -10.57
C LYS A 74 5.10 13.29 -9.35
N PRO A 75 4.81 11.98 -9.30
CA PRO A 75 4.05 11.40 -8.18
C PRO A 75 4.78 11.53 -6.84
N THR A 76 4.03 11.84 -5.79
CA THR A 76 4.55 11.84 -4.42
C THR A 76 4.66 10.41 -3.90
N MET A 77 5.87 9.99 -3.52
CA MET A 77 6.13 8.66 -2.95
C MET A 77 5.66 8.59 -1.49
N VAL A 78 4.38 8.23 -1.28
CA VAL A 78 3.80 8.08 0.05
C VAL A 78 4.16 6.73 0.67
N SER A 79 4.84 6.77 1.81
CA SER A 79 5.24 5.57 2.57
C SER A 79 4.03 4.75 3.01
N THR A 80 4.14 3.42 3.00
CA THR A 80 3.07 2.54 3.53
C THR A 80 3.21 2.38 5.05
N PHE A 81 4.44 2.17 5.53
CA PHE A 81 4.75 2.09 6.95
C PHE A 81 5.24 3.45 7.46
N VAL A 82 4.76 3.85 8.64
CA VAL A 82 5.28 5.02 9.37
C VAL A 82 6.32 4.54 10.39
N LYS A 83 7.49 5.19 10.41
CA LYS A 83 8.48 4.95 11.46
C LYS A 83 7.88 5.38 12.79
N ARG A 84 8.00 4.53 13.82
CA ARG A 84 7.59 4.89 15.18
C ARG A 84 8.42 6.10 15.62
N LYS A 85 7.77 7.21 15.99
CA LYS A 85 8.46 8.33 16.64
C LYS A 85 9.02 7.82 17.97
N LYS A 86 10.33 7.91 18.18
CA LYS A 86 10.95 7.65 19.49
C LYS A 86 10.26 8.60 20.47
N ARG A 87 9.53 8.07 21.45
CA ARG A 87 8.95 8.89 22.51
C ARG A 87 10.12 9.40 23.32
N GLY A 88 10.41 10.71 23.24
CA GLY A 88 11.40 11.33 24.11
C GLY A 88 10.99 11.06 25.55
N SER A 89 11.93 10.61 26.38
CA SER A 89 11.71 10.43 27.81
C SER A 89 11.19 11.75 28.40
N LYS A 90 9.91 11.79 28.76
CA LYS A 90 9.40 12.89 29.60
C LYS A 90 10.15 12.78 30.93
N LYS A 91 11.11 13.67 31.17
CA LYS A 91 11.69 13.87 32.50
C LYS A 91 10.53 14.23 33.41
N LYS A 92 10.17 13.34 34.34
CA LYS A 92 9.21 13.65 35.40
C LYS A 92 9.76 14.86 36.15
N ARG A 93 8.99 15.94 36.18
CA ARG A 93 9.20 17.06 37.11
C ARG A 93 8.53 16.69 38.42
#